data_AF-A0A8H7FCR2-F1
#
_entry.id   AF-A0A8H7FCR2-F1
#
_cell.length_a   1.000
_cell.length_b   1.000
_cell.length_c   1.000
_cell.angle_alpha   90.00
_cell.angle_beta   90.00
_cell.angle_gamma   90.00
#
_symmetry.space_group_name_H-M   'P 1'
#
loop_
_entity.id
_entity.type
_entity.pdbx_description
1 polymer ?
#
loop_
_entity_poly.entity_id
_entity_poly.type
_entity_poly.pdbx_seq_one_letter_code
_entity_poly.pdbx_strand_id
1 'polypeptide(L)'
;VPFGNDSPLLSHIAHETNVTLPSEMHWHTTSEWAYVLKGDLRISTVTTDGQVYLEDVSEGDLWYFPPGQPHSIQAKNTTEAGAEFLLVFDSGSFSEDDTFLLTDWLAHVPKEVIAKNFQVDVSAFDHIPSRQLYIFPGTPPPDDVSSDMVVPNDTPLPFTYALSKTNATNLSGGSIKIVDSRTFKASTTISAAEVTVNPGGMRSLHREYRKYSEAKSYKIVI
;
A
#
# COMPACT_ATOMS: atom_id res chain seq x y z
N VAL A 1 -6.18 -5.06 -14.44
CA VAL A 1 -7.43 -5.86 -14.46
C VAL A 1 -8.24 -5.32 -13.30
N PRO A 2 -9.48 -4.85 -13.48
CA PRO A 2 -10.26 -4.30 -12.36
C PRO A 2 -10.41 -5.38 -11.28
N PHE A 3 -10.32 -5.01 -10.00
CA PHE A 3 -10.34 -5.98 -8.90
C PHE A 3 -11.60 -6.84 -8.96
N GLY A 4 -11.43 -8.15 -9.16
CA GLY A 4 -12.55 -9.10 -9.24
C GLY A 4 -13.19 -9.28 -7.86
N ASN A 5 -14.32 -8.60 -7.63
CA ASN A 5 -15.09 -8.71 -6.40
C ASN A 5 -16.02 -9.95 -6.47
N ASP A 6 -15.45 -11.16 -6.56
CA ASP A 6 -16.21 -12.41 -6.77
C ASP A 6 -16.64 -13.11 -5.46
N SER A 7 -16.33 -12.55 -4.28
CA SER A 7 -16.74 -13.13 -2.99
C SER A 7 -17.09 -12.08 -1.94
N PRO A 8 -18.34 -12.06 -1.41
CA PRO A 8 -18.74 -11.18 -0.31
C PRO A 8 -17.95 -11.42 1.00
N LEU A 9 -17.19 -12.52 1.09
CA LEU A 9 -16.35 -12.86 2.23
C LEU A 9 -14.91 -12.32 2.11
N LEU A 10 -14.48 -11.91 0.91
CA LEU A 10 -13.13 -11.43 0.62
C LEU A 10 -13.12 -10.00 0.06
N SER A 11 -14.22 -9.26 0.14
CA SER A 11 -14.38 -7.92 -0.42
C SER A 11 -13.49 -6.83 0.22
N HIS A 12 -12.68 -7.21 1.20
CA HIS A 12 -11.64 -6.40 1.83
C HIS A 12 -10.27 -6.56 1.18
N ILE A 13 -10.10 -7.52 0.27
CA ILE A 13 -8.81 -7.94 -0.27
C ILE A 13 -8.79 -7.63 -1.76
N ALA A 14 -7.72 -6.96 -2.18
CA ALA A 14 -7.40 -6.64 -3.55
C ALA A 14 -6.04 -7.29 -3.89
N HIS A 15 -5.91 -7.83 -5.09
CA HIS A 15 -4.69 -8.50 -5.54
C HIS A 15 -4.23 -7.86 -6.85
N GLU A 16 -3.04 -7.26 -6.83
CA GLU A 16 -2.42 -6.67 -8.01
C GLU A 16 -1.30 -7.56 -8.53
N THR A 17 -1.39 -7.93 -9.81
CA THR A 17 -0.40 -8.78 -10.49
C THR A 17 0.23 -8.05 -11.66
N ASN A 18 1.52 -8.36 -11.92
CA ASN A 18 2.29 -7.84 -13.05
C ASN A 18 2.36 -6.30 -13.11
N VAL A 19 2.46 -5.64 -11.95
CA VAL A 19 2.65 -4.19 -11.86
C VAL A 19 4.05 -3.87 -12.35
N THR A 20 4.14 -3.42 -13.60
CA THR A 20 5.39 -2.95 -14.23
C THR A 20 5.43 -1.43 -14.28
N LEU A 21 4.39 -0.76 -13.81
CA LEU A 21 4.10 0.63 -14.06
C LEU A 21 3.76 1.35 -12.75
N PRO A 22 4.07 2.65 -12.62
CA PRO A 22 3.57 3.46 -11.52
C PRO A 22 2.04 3.37 -11.38
N SER A 23 1.59 3.18 -10.14
CA SER A 23 0.25 3.52 -9.69
C SER A 23 0.23 4.99 -9.32
N GLU A 24 -0.80 5.69 -9.79
CA GLU A 24 -0.99 7.11 -9.62
C GLU A 24 -1.04 7.52 -8.14
N MET A 25 -0.60 8.73 -7.81
CA MET A 25 -0.82 9.27 -6.47
C MET A 25 -2.32 9.34 -6.18
N HIS A 26 -2.72 8.72 -5.08
CA HIS A 26 -4.12 8.62 -4.70
C HIS A 26 -4.31 8.51 -3.19
N TRP A 27 -5.55 8.61 -2.74
CA TRP A 27 -5.96 8.33 -1.37
C TRP A 27 -7.36 7.70 -1.34
N HIS A 28 -7.73 7.12 -0.22
CA HIS A 28 -9.05 6.53 0.01
C HIS A 28 -9.43 6.63 1.50
N THR A 29 -10.70 6.39 1.82
CA THR A 29 -11.22 6.54 3.20
C THR A 29 -10.92 5.35 4.11
N THR A 30 -10.45 4.25 3.55
CA THR A 30 -10.03 3.03 4.25
C THR A 30 -8.55 3.09 4.59
N SER A 31 -8.13 2.33 5.59
CA SER A 31 -6.71 2.00 5.75
C SER A 31 -6.30 1.01 4.67
N GLU A 32 -5.09 1.14 4.15
CA GLU A 32 -4.46 0.14 3.27
C GLU A 32 -3.34 -0.57 4.04
N TRP A 33 -3.31 -1.89 3.97
CA TRP A 33 -2.21 -2.72 4.41
C TRP A 33 -1.80 -3.62 3.27
N ALA A 34 -0.51 -3.86 3.08
CA ALA A 34 -0.08 -4.73 1.99
C ALA A 34 1.04 -5.70 2.35
N TYR A 35 1.14 -6.75 1.53
CA TYR A 35 2.20 -7.74 1.54
C TYR A 35 2.77 -7.88 0.12
N VAL A 36 4.09 -7.71 -0.02
CA VAL A 36 4.77 -7.87 -1.31
C VAL A 36 4.94 -9.36 -1.61
N LEU A 37 4.26 -9.83 -2.67
CA LEU A 37 4.34 -11.22 -3.11
C LEU A 37 5.56 -11.45 -4.01
N LYS A 38 5.96 -10.44 -4.77
CA LYS A 38 7.08 -10.54 -5.71
C LYS A 38 7.59 -9.17 -6.12
N GLY A 39 8.90 -9.09 -6.37
CA GLY A 39 9.56 -7.92 -6.93
C GLY A 39 9.87 -6.85 -5.90
N ASP A 40 10.26 -5.68 -6.41
CA ASP A 40 10.68 -4.53 -5.61
C ASP A 40 9.86 -3.31 -6.01
N LEU A 41 9.37 -2.60 -5.01
CA LEU A 41 8.52 -1.42 -5.17
C LEU A 41 9.13 -0.24 -4.40
N ARG A 42 8.89 0.97 -4.90
CA ARG A 42 9.06 2.21 -4.18
C ARG A 42 7.69 2.73 -3.79
N ILE A 43 7.50 3.03 -2.52
CA ILE A 43 6.25 3.60 -2.00
C ILE A 43 6.53 4.99 -1.45
N SER A 44 5.59 5.92 -1.68
CA SER A 44 5.65 7.26 -1.11
C SER A 44 4.36 7.59 -0.38
N THR A 45 4.43 8.42 0.66
CA THR A 45 3.25 8.97 1.32
C THR A 45 3.53 10.32 1.97
N VAL A 46 2.48 11.12 2.16
CA VAL A 46 2.53 12.40 2.88
C VAL A 46 1.53 12.36 4.05
N THR A 47 1.98 12.65 5.28
CA THR A 47 1.12 12.66 6.46
C THR A 47 0.21 13.90 6.49
N THR A 48 -0.80 13.88 7.35
CA THR A 48 -1.69 15.05 7.57
C THR A 48 -0.95 16.30 8.06
N ASP A 49 0.22 16.13 8.66
CA ASP A 49 1.08 17.22 9.13
C ASP A 49 2.07 17.69 8.04
N GLY A 50 2.00 17.12 6.83
CA GLY A 50 2.85 17.47 5.69
C GLY A 50 4.23 16.81 5.67
N GLN A 51 4.46 15.81 6.53
CA GLN A 51 5.70 15.04 6.56
C GLN A 51 5.72 14.02 5.42
N VAL A 52 6.89 13.75 4.85
CA VAL A 52 7.04 12.85 3.71
C VAL A 52 7.73 11.55 4.12
N TYR A 53 7.32 10.47 3.47
CA TYR A 53 7.99 9.17 3.59
C TYR A 53 8.14 8.55 2.21
N LEU A 54 9.35 8.12 1.89
CA LEU A 54 9.71 7.40 0.67
C LEU A 54 10.59 6.20 1.08
N GLU A 55 10.21 5.00 0.69
CA GLU A 55 10.99 3.80 1.01
C GLU A 55 10.80 2.70 -0.04
N ASP A 56 11.81 1.85 -0.16
CA ASP A 56 11.74 0.65 -1.00
C ASP A 56 11.27 -0.56 -0.18
N VAL A 57 10.43 -1.40 -0.78
CA VAL A 57 9.95 -2.67 -0.21
C VAL A 57 10.17 -3.80 -1.20
N SER A 58 10.55 -4.97 -0.68
CA SER A 58 10.84 -6.17 -1.46
C SER A 58 9.92 -7.33 -1.07
N GLU A 59 10.00 -8.44 -1.79
CA GLU A 59 9.28 -9.69 -1.49
C GLU A 59 9.30 -10.05 0.01
N GLY A 60 8.11 -10.24 0.58
CA GLY A 60 7.90 -10.52 2.00
C GLY A 60 7.87 -9.29 2.92
N ASP A 61 8.03 -8.08 2.40
CA ASP A 61 7.86 -6.84 3.16
C ASP A 61 6.42 -6.33 3.14
N LEU A 62 6.15 -5.36 4.01
CA LEU A 62 4.82 -4.78 4.22
C LEU A 62 4.83 -3.27 4.05
N TRP A 63 3.67 -2.70 3.72
CA TRP A 63 3.36 -1.31 4.01
C TRP A 63 2.00 -1.15 4.68
N TYR A 64 1.77 0.03 5.25
CA TYR A 64 0.49 0.43 5.79
C TYR A 64 0.28 1.94 5.62
N PHE A 65 -0.88 2.32 5.08
CA PHE A 65 -1.31 3.71 5.00
C PHE A 65 -2.59 3.92 5.82
N PRO A 66 -2.59 4.86 6.79
CA PRO A 66 -3.80 5.28 7.49
C PRO A 66 -4.88 5.84 6.55
N PRO A 67 -6.14 5.86 6.99
CA PRO A 67 -7.25 6.44 6.24
C PRO A 67 -6.96 7.87 5.76
N GLY A 68 -7.19 8.11 4.47
CA GLY A 68 -7.05 9.42 3.84
C GLY A 68 -5.61 9.89 3.60
N GLN A 69 -4.60 9.08 3.94
CA GLN A 69 -3.21 9.45 3.72
C GLN A 69 -2.82 9.22 2.25
N PRO A 70 -2.44 10.26 1.48
CA PRO A 70 -2.09 10.10 0.08
C PRO A 70 -0.80 9.30 -0.07
N HIS A 71 -0.75 8.46 -1.09
CA HIS A 71 0.38 7.59 -1.37
C HIS A 71 0.51 7.30 -2.86
N SER A 72 1.68 6.77 -3.25
CA SER A 72 1.94 6.26 -4.60
C SER A 72 2.78 4.98 -4.53
N ILE A 73 2.65 4.13 -5.54
CA ILE A 73 3.35 2.84 -5.64
C ILE A 73 4.03 2.78 -7.01
N GLN A 74 5.32 2.46 -7.05
CA GLN A 74 6.07 2.37 -8.28
C GLN A 74 6.96 1.13 -8.29
N ALA A 75 6.83 0.28 -9.31
CA ALA A 75 7.75 -0.83 -9.49
C ALA A 75 9.18 -0.34 -9.77
N LYS A 76 10.16 -0.86 -9.04
CA LYS A 76 11.58 -0.59 -9.28
C LYS A 76 12.14 -1.40 -10.44
N ASN A 77 11.74 -2.66 -10.50
CA ASN A 77 12.27 -3.62 -11.47
C ASN A 77 11.21 -3.90 -12.53
N THR A 78 11.25 -3.16 -13.64
CA THR A 78 10.40 -3.36 -14.83
C THR A 78 10.84 -4.58 -15.65
N THR A 79 11.10 -5.71 -14.98
CA THR A 79 11.26 -6.99 -15.67
C THR A 79 9.91 -7.39 -16.28
N GLU A 80 9.88 -8.29 -17.28
CA GLU A 80 8.61 -8.86 -17.79
C GLU A 80 7.73 -9.44 -16.65
N ALA A 81 8.36 -9.84 -15.54
CA ALA A 81 7.69 -10.39 -14.38
C ALA A 81 7.00 -9.36 -13.46
N GLY A 82 7.31 -8.06 -13.58
CA GLY A 82 6.77 -6.98 -12.75
C GLY A 82 6.91 -7.17 -11.24
N ALA A 83 6.17 -6.36 -10.49
CA ALA A 83 5.90 -6.55 -9.07
C ALA A 83 4.48 -7.08 -8.86
N GLU A 84 4.28 -7.80 -7.76
CA GLU A 84 2.99 -8.38 -7.37
C GLU A 84 2.82 -8.23 -5.86
N PHE A 85 1.64 -7.83 -5.43
CA PHE A 85 1.35 -7.57 -4.03
C PHE A 85 -0.13 -7.74 -3.70
N LEU A 86 -0.39 -8.03 -2.44
CA LEU A 86 -1.73 -8.14 -1.88
C LEU A 86 -2.05 -6.86 -1.12
N LEU A 87 -3.14 -6.18 -1.48
CA LEU A 87 -3.72 -5.07 -0.74
C LEU A 87 -4.87 -5.56 0.13
N VAL A 88 -4.95 -5.08 1.36
CA VAL A 88 -6.04 -5.36 2.27
C VAL A 88 -6.54 -4.07 2.89
N PHE A 89 -7.84 -3.84 2.72
CA PHE A 89 -8.55 -2.67 3.22
C PHE A 89 -9.39 -3.01 4.45
N ASP A 90 -9.44 -2.08 5.40
CA ASP A 90 -10.21 -2.23 6.62
C ASP A 90 -11.73 -1.98 6.44
N SER A 91 -12.24 -2.04 5.21
CA SER A 91 -13.67 -2.06 4.88
C SER A 91 -13.97 -2.99 3.71
N GLY A 92 -15.07 -3.74 3.81
CA GLY A 92 -15.47 -4.77 2.84
C GLY A 92 -16.46 -4.23 1.84
N SER A 93 -16.79 -2.95 1.97
CA SER A 93 -17.45 -2.15 0.96
C SER A 93 -16.45 -1.38 0.11
N PHE A 94 -15.14 -1.63 0.28
CA PHE A 94 -14.14 -0.94 -0.52
C PHE A 94 -14.31 -1.33 -1.99
N SER A 95 -14.24 -0.31 -2.85
CA SER A 95 -14.08 -0.45 -4.29
C SER A 95 -12.87 0.38 -4.71
N GLU A 96 -12.09 -0.13 -5.66
CA GLU A 96 -11.06 0.64 -6.37
C GLU A 96 -11.63 1.90 -7.02
N ASP A 97 -12.87 1.81 -7.50
CA ASP A 97 -13.59 2.93 -8.08
C ASP A 97 -13.85 4.08 -7.08
N ASP A 98 -13.70 3.82 -5.77
CA ASP A 98 -13.85 4.81 -4.69
C ASP A 98 -12.51 5.44 -4.26
N THR A 99 -11.42 5.21 -5.02
CA THR A 99 -10.15 5.90 -4.82
C THR A 99 -10.19 7.32 -5.39
N PHE A 100 -9.57 8.25 -4.68
CA PHE A 100 -9.40 9.62 -5.15
C PHE A 100 -8.07 9.73 -5.89
N LEU A 101 -8.13 9.76 -7.23
CA LEU A 101 -6.96 9.86 -8.10
C LEU A 101 -6.58 11.34 -8.31
N LEU A 102 -5.28 11.67 -8.20
CA LEU A 102 -4.80 13.05 -8.32
C LEU A 102 -5.21 13.72 -9.64
N THR A 103 -5.01 13.05 -10.76
CA THR A 103 -5.32 13.55 -12.11
C THR A 103 -6.83 13.59 -12.35
N ASP A 104 -7.62 12.70 -11.74
CA ASP A 104 -9.07 12.81 -11.78
C ASP A 104 -9.56 14.04 -11.01
N TRP A 105 -8.99 14.28 -9.82
CA TRP A 105 -9.29 15.48 -9.05
C TRP A 105 -8.94 16.75 -9.84
N LEU A 106 -7.73 16.82 -10.40
CA LEU A 106 -7.29 17.98 -11.20
C LEU A 106 -8.12 18.16 -12.48
N ALA A 107 -8.58 17.08 -13.12
CA ALA A 107 -9.45 17.17 -14.29
C ALA A 107 -10.83 17.79 -13.97
N HIS A 108 -11.26 17.72 -12.72
CA HIS A 108 -12.54 18.23 -12.23
C HIS A 108 -12.45 19.57 -11.47
N VAL A 109 -11.27 20.20 -11.44
CA VAL A 109 -11.07 21.55 -10.89
C VAL A 109 -10.76 22.51 -12.05
N PRO A 110 -11.43 23.69 -12.13
CA PRO A 110 -11.12 24.67 -13.17
C PRO A 110 -9.64 25.08 -13.16
N LYS A 111 -9.00 25.16 -14.33
CA LYS A 111 -7.56 25.46 -14.45
C LYS A 111 -7.16 26.77 -13.76
N GLU A 112 -8.04 27.77 -13.76
CA GLU A 112 -7.83 29.04 -13.06
C GLU A 112 -7.76 28.88 -11.54
N VAL A 113 -8.49 27.92 -10.96
CA VAL A 113 -8.43 27.62 -9.52
C VAL A 113 -7.13 26.90 -9.20
N ILE A 114 -6.73 25.93 -10.02
CA ILE A 114 -5.45 25.22 -9.90
C ILE A 114 -4.29 26.22 -10.00
N ALA A 115 -4.29 27.08 -11.02
CA ALA A 115 -3.27 28.09 -11.25
C ALA A 115 -3.14 29.07 -10.07
N LYS A 116 -4.29 29.50 -9.53
CA LYS A 116 -4.31 30.34 -8.33
C LYS A 116 -3.74 29.63 -7.10
N ASN A 117 -4.02 28.33 -6.92
CA ASN A 117 -3.48 27.53 -5.83
C ASN A 117 -1.95 27.42 -5.88
N PHE A 118 -1.39 27.17 -7.06
CA PHE A 118 0.06 27.04 -7.25
C PHE A 118 0.79 28.38 -7.48
N GLN A 119 0.05 29.50 -7.58
CA GLN A 119 0.59 30.84 -7.82
C GLN A 119 1.40 30.95 -9.14
N VAL A 120 0.91 30.31 -10.19
CA VAL A 120 1.51 30.32 -11.54
C VAL A 120 0.49 30.77 -12.60
N ASP A 121 0.96 30.98 -13.84
CA ASP A 121 0.08 31.28 -14.96
C ASP A 121 -0.80 30.06 -15.33
N VAL A 122 -2.03 30.31 -15.82
CA VAL A 122 -2.98 29.26 -16.21
C VAL A 122 -2.41 28.32 -17.28
N SER A 123 -1.57 28.85 -18.19
CA SER A 123 -0.93 28.07 -19.24
C SER A 123 0.02 26.98 -18.72
N ALA A 124 0.49 27.08 -17.46
CA ALA A 124 1.26 26.01 -16.83
C ALA A 124 0.48 24.69 -16.75
N PHE A 125 -0.86 24.75 -16.79
CA PHE A 125 -1.76 23.62 -16.73
C PHE A 125 -2.39 23.26 -18.08
N ASP A 126 -1.83 23.72 -19.21
CA ASP A 126 -2.39 23.40 -20.53
C ASP A 126 -2.33 21.91 -20.88
N HIS A 127 -1.35 21.20 -20.33
CA HIS A 127 -1.07 19.79 -20.62
C HIS A 127 -1.40 18.84 -19.45
N ILE A 128 -2.15 19.29 -18.43
CA ILE A 128 -2.62 18.36 -17.40
C ILE A 128 -3.50 17.27 -18.02
N PRO A 129 -3.43 16.02 -17.54
CA PRO A 129 -4.33 14.97 -17.98
C PRO A 129 -5.80 15.39 -17.80
N SER A 130 -6.64 15.10 -18.80
CA SER A 130 -8.08 15.41 -18.77
C SER A 130 -8.94 14.29 -18.19
N ARG A 131 -8.31 13.19 -17.75
CA ARG A 131 -8.91 12.01 -17.16
C ARG A 131 -7.89 11.29 -16.29
N GLN A 132 -8.37 10.42 -15.41
CA GLN A 132 -7.52 9.58 -14.57
C GLN A 132 -6.50 8.77 -15.39
N LEU A 133 -5.29 8.60 -14.83
CA LEU A 133 -4.26 7.72 -15.38
C LEU A 133 -4.34 6.33 -14.75
N TYR A 134 -4.61 6.28 -13.44
CA TYR A 134 -4.69 5.10 -12.59
C TYR A 134 -3.37 4.30 -12.54
N ILE A 135 -3.06 3.53 -13.59
CA ILE A 135 -1.77 2.84 -13.77
C ILE A 135 -1.25 3.23 -15.15
N PHE A 136 -0.04 3.80 -15.20
CA PHE A 136 0.50 4.37 -16.44
C PHE A 136 1.99 4.11 -16.60
N PRO A 137 2.51 4.00 -17.84
CA PRO A 137 3.92 3.76 -18.07
C PRO A 137 4.83 4.81 -17.44
N GLY A 138 5.84 4.35 -16.72
CA GLY A 138 6.86 5.21 -16.11
C GLY A 138 8.24 4.59 -16.21
N THR A 139 9.27 5.42 -16.09
CA THR A 139 10.64 4.92 -15.94
C THR A 139 10.84 4.38 -14.53
N PRO A 140 11.64 3.32 -14.34
CA PRO A 140 12.10 2.92 -13.02
C PRO A 140 12.66 4.12 -12.24
N PRO A 141 12.38 4.21 -10.93
CA PRO A 141 13.03 5.20 -10.09
C PRO A 141 14.51 4.83 -9.91
N PRO A 142 15.36 5.77 -9.45
CA PRO A 142 16.76 5.47 -9.15
C PRO A 142 16.93 4.31 -8.16
N ASP A 143 17.98 3.50 -8.33
CA ASP A 143 18.25 2.33 -7.49
C ASP A 143 18.32 2.68 -5.99
N ASP A 144 19.01 3.77 -5.67
CA ASP A 144 19.14 4.30 -4.31
C ASP A 144 17.97 5.23 -3.99
N VAL A 145 17.16 4.86 -2.99
CA VAL A 145 16.02 5.65 -2.52
C VAL A 145 16.42 7.08 -2.11
N SER A 146 17.59 7.26 -1.54
CA SER A 146 18.05 8.58 -1.08
C SER A 146 18.30 9.55 -2.24
N SER A 147 18.59 9.03 -3.44
CA SER A 147 18.80 9.85 -4.64
C SER A 147 17.49 10.35 -5.27
N ASP A 148 16.35 9.78 -4.85
CA ASP A 148 15.00 10.14 -5.29
C ASP A 148 14.25 11.02 -4.26
N MET A 149 14.81 11.17 -3.06
CA MET A 149 14.27 12.03 -2.01
C MET A 149 14.51 13.52 -2.33
N VAL A 150 13.42 14.26 -2.56
CA VAL A 150 13.47 15.74 -2.59
C VAL A 150 13.53 16.31 -1.17
N VAL A 151 12.82 15.66 -0.24
CA VAL A 151 12.86 15.94 1.20
C VAL A 151 13.19 14.62 1.90
N PRO A 152 14.19 14.58 2.80
CA PRO A 152 14.47 13.38 3.57
C PRO A 152 13.26 12.94 4.39
N ASN A 153 13.13 11.62 4.63
CA ASN A 153 12.06 11.10 5.48
C ASN A 153 12.07 11.79 6.86
N ASP A 154 10.96 12.43 7.20
CA ASP A 154 10.81 13.22 8.43
C ASP A 154 9.60 12.77 9.28
N THR A 155 9.03 11.60 8.97
CA THR A 155 7.94 11.01 9.71
C THR A 155 8.40 10.41 11.05
N PRO A 156 7.57 10.44 12.11
CA PRO A 156 7.93 9.88 13.41
C PRO A 156 7.94 8.34 13.41
N LEU A 157 7.25 7.72 12.45
CA LEU A 157 7.10 6.28 12.30
C LEU A 157 7.34 5.89 10.83
N PRO A 158 7.93 4.72 10.57
CA PRO A 158 7.97 4.17 9.22
C PRO A 158 6.58 3.66 8.82
N PHE A 159 6.24 3.82 7.54
CA PHE A 159 5.04 3.27 6.91
C PHE A 159 5.30 1.95 6.17
N THR A 160 6.52 1.42 6.27
CA THR A 160 6.91 0.09 5.79
C THR A 160 7.46 -0.76 6.92
N TYR A 161 7.41 -2.09 6.75
CA TYR A 161 7.93 -3.03 7.73
C TYR A 161 8.59 -4.23 7.04
N ALA A 162 9.87 -4.47 7.36
CA ALA A 162 10.64 -5.57 6.78
C ALA A 162 10.31 -6.94 7.41
N LEU A 163 9.10 -7.45 7.13
CA LEU A 163 8.66 -8.76 7.62
C LEU A 163 9.53 -9.90 7.03
N SER A 164 10.08 -9.71 5.83
CA SER A 164 11.05 -10.62 5.20
C SER A 164 12.27 -10.88 6.09
N LYS A 165 12.70 -9.86 6.85
CA LYS A 165 13.87 -9.89 7.74
C LYS A 165 13.51 -10.22 9.20
N THR A 166 12.23 -10.40 9.51
CA THR A 166 11.79 -10.73 10.87
C THR A 166 12.00 -12.23 11.13
N ASN A 167 12.62 -12.56 12.28
CA ASN A 167 12.82 -13.94 12.69
C ASN A 167 11.48 -14.67 12.89
N ALA A 168 11.29 -15.80 12.22
CA ALA A 168 10.12 -16.63 12.41
C ALA A 168 10.19 -17.43 13.71
N THR A 169 9.04 -17.65 14.33
CA THR A 169 8.90 -18.62 15.41
C THR A 169 8.74 -20.01 14.81
N ASN A 170 9.76 -20.86 14.97
CA ASN A 170 9.73 -22.23 14.46
C ASN A 170 8.88 -23.14 15.34
N LEU A 171 8.08 -23.99 14.70
CA LEU A 171 7.18 -24.96 15.30
C LEU A 171 7.41 -26.33 14.65
N SER A 172 6.87 -27.39 15.25
CA SER A 172 7.07 -28.77 14.75
C SER A 172 6.55 -28.99 13.32
N GLY A 173 5.55 -28.22 12.88
CA GLY A 173 4.92 -28.34 11.57
C GLY A 173 5.20 -27.20 10.59
N GLY A 174 6.12 -26.28 10.92
CA GLY A 174 6.37 -25.09 10.11
C GLY A 174 6.83 -23.88 10.92
N SER A 175 6.45 -22.68 10.52
CA SER A 175 6.86 -21.44 11.19
C SER A 175 5.77 -20.37 11.13
N ILE A 176 5.89 -19.36 11.99
CA ILE A 176 5.00 -18.20 12.00
C ILE A 176 5.77 -16.90 12.27
N LYS A 177 5.45 -15.85 11.53
CA LYS A 177 5.80 -14.46 11.88
C LYS A 177 4.52 -13.70 12.20
N ILE A 178 4.51 -12.89 13.24
CA ILE A 178 3.35 -12.10 13.66
C ILE A 178 3.73 -10.61 13.59
N VAL A 179 2.86 -9.81 12.99
CA VAL A 179 3.00 -8.36 12.90
C VAL A 179 1.70 -7.69 13.36
N ASP A 180 1.83 -6.70 14.24
CA ASP A 180 0.72 -5.87 14.70
C ASP A 180 1.24 -4.50 15.17
N SER A 181 0.36 -3.65 15.71
CA SER A 181 0.70 -2.31 16.19
C SER A 181 1.74 -2.28 17.33
N ARG A 182 2.14 -3.42 17.90
CA ARG A 182 3.24 -3.50 18.87
C ARG A 182 4.60 -3.51 18.18
N THR A 183 4.70 -4.08 16.98
CA THR A 183 5.94 -4.13 16.17
C THR A 183 5.90 -3.13 15.02
N PHE A 184 4.86 -3.18 14.19
CA PHE A 184 4.64 -2.23 13.09
C PHE A 184 3.69 -1.13 13.55
N LYS A 185 4.25 -0.11 14.21
CA LYS A 185 3.48 0.94 14.93
C LYS A 185 2.48 1.72 14.08
N ALA A 186 2.76 1.91 12.79
CA ALA A 186 1.84 2.58 11.88
C ALA A 186 0.55 1.76 11.66
N SER A 187 0.65 0.42 11.65
CA SER A 187 -0.46 -0.50 11.39
C SER A 187 -1.41 -0.63 12.58
N THR A 188 -2.30 0.35 12.74
CA THR A 188 -3.21 0.46 13.90
C THR A 188 -4.50 -0.33 13.74
N THR A 189 -4.98 -0.51 12.50
CA THR A 189 -6.26 -1.18 12.19
C THR A 189 -6.08 -2.57 11.58
N ILE A 190 -4.85 -2.99 11.27
CA ILE A 190 -4.59 -4.29 10.66
C ILE A 190 -3.43 -4.98 11.39
N SER A 191 -3.58 -6.28 11.60
CA SER A 191 -2.54 -7.18 12.11
C SER A 191 -2.49 -8.42 11.20
N ALA A 192 -1.32 -9.04 11.10
CA ALA A 192 -1.15 -10.19 10.21
C ALA A 192 -0.24 -11.26 10.81
N ALA A 193 -0.37 -12.47 10.28
CA ALA A 193 0.56 -13.55 10.51
C ALA A 193 0.92 -14.24 9.19
N GLU A 194 2.22 -14.34 8.90
CA GLU A 194 2.75 -15.18 7.82
C GLU A 194 2.97 -16.57 8.38
N VAL A 195 2.29 -17.58 7.84
CA VAL A 195 2.30 -18.96 8.34
C VAL A 195 2.82 -19.91 7.27
N THR A 196 4.00 -20.48 7.51
CA THR A 196 4.50 -21.60 6.69
C THR A 196 4.04 -22.92 7.30
N VAL A 197 3.39 -23.78 6.51
CA VAL A 197 3.04 -25.15 6.89
C VAL A 197 3.85 -26.13 6.04
N ASN A 198 4.74 -26.89 6.69
CA ASN A 198 5.56 -27.89 6.01
C ASN A 198 4.69 -29.07 5.53
N PRO A 199 5.12 -29.86 4.53
CA PRO A 199 4.44 -31.09 4.14
C PRO A 199 4.20 -32.02 5.33
N GLY A 200 2.94 -32.44 5.52
CA GLY A 200 2.50 -33.26 6.67
C GLY A 200 2.25 -32.47 7.96
N GLY A 201 2.53 -31.16 7.98
CA GLY A 201 2.16 -30.24 9.06
C GLY A 201 0.69 -29.82 8.97
N MET A 202 0.20 -29.22 10.07
CA MET A 202 -1.11 -28.58 10.10
C MET A 202 -1.08 -27.37 11.02
N ARG A 203 -1.85 -26.33 10.67
CA ARG A 203 -2.21 -25.29 11.64
C ARG A 203 -3.19 -25.91 12.64
N SER A 204 -2.79 -25.95 13.92
CA SER A 204 -3.64 -26.52 14.99
C SER A 204 -5.03 -25.87 15.00
N LEU A 205 -6.04 -26.67 15.34
CA LEU A 205 -7.39 -26.15 15.60
C LEU A 205 -7.31 -25.04 16.65
N HIS A 206 -7.73 -23.85 16.25
CA HIS A 206 -7.73 -22.68 17.11
C HIS A 206 -8.92 -21.79 16.74
N ARG A 207 -9.24 -20.87 17.64
CA ARG A 207 -10.14 -19.75 17.34
C ARG A 207 -9.44 -18.48 17.75
N GLU A 208 -9.70 -17.42 17.02
CA GLU A 208 -9.28 -16.11 17.45
C GLU A 208 -10.25 -15.55 18.47
N TYR A 209 -9.72 -15.06 19.58
CA TYR A 209 -10.51 -14.33 20.56
C TYR A 209 -10.21 -12.85 20.42
N ARG A 210 -11.27 -12.04 20.35
CA ARG A 210 -11.16 -10.59 20.28
C ARG A 210 -12.01 -9.99 21.39
N LYS A 211 -11.43 -9.12 22.21
CA LYS A 211 -12.19 -8.38 23.22
C LYS A 211 -13.07 -7.37 22.50
N TYR A 212 -14.37 -7.38 22.78
CA TYR A 212 -15.37 -6.51 22.16
C TYR A 212 -15.11 -4.99 22.34
N SER A 213 -14.14 -4.59 23.17
CA SER A 213 -13.82 -3.20 23.49
C SER A 213 -12.71 -2.56 22.63
N GLU A 214 -12.04 -3.32 21.74
CA GLU A 214 -10.95 -2.79 20.92
C GLU A 214 -11.43 -2.44 19.50
N ALA A 215 -11.08 -1.24 19.03
CA ALA A 215 -11.41 -0.68 17.71
C ALA A 215 -11.23 -1.71 16.59
N LYS A 216 -12.07 -1.64 15.54
CA LYS A 216 -12.06 -2.56 14.39
C LYS A 216 -10.62 -2.76 13.90
N SER A 217 -10.14 -3.99 14.07
CA SER A 217 -8.79 -4.43 13.78
C SER A 217 -8.89 -5.73 13.00
N TYR A 218 -8.41 -5.71 11.77
CA TYR A 218 -8.47 -6.85 10.86
C TYR A 218 -7.26 -7.76 11.10
N LYS A 219 -7.47 -9.05 10.87
CA LYS A 219 -6.45 -10.08 11.02
C LYS A 219 -6.32 -10.83 9.73
N ILE A 220 -5.09 -10.89 9.23
CA ILE A 220 -4.76 -11.54 7.96
C ILE A 220 -3.86 -12.73 8.27
N VAL A 221 -4.16 -13.90 7.70
CA VAL A 221 -3.25 -15.04 7.68
C VAL A 221 -2.80 -15.23 6.25
N ILE A 222 -1.49 -15.10 6.05
CA ILE A 222 -0.81 -15.28 4.75
C ILE A 222 -0.20 -16.67 4.73
#